data_AF-A0A973G320-F1
#
_entry.id   AF-A0A973G320-F1
#
_cell.length_a   1.000
_cell.length_b   1.000
_cell.length_c   1.000
_cell.angle_alpha   90.00
_cell.angle_beta   90.00
_cell.angle_gamma   90.00
#
_symmetry.space_group_name_H-M   'P 1'
#
loop_
_entity.id
_entity.type
_entity.pdbx_description
1 polymer ?
#
loop_
_entity_poly.entity_id
_entity_poly.type
_entity_poly.pdbx_seq_one_letter_code
_entity_poly.pdbx_strand_id
1 'polypeptide(L)' 'EWQTTPFVVIPAGYSAAWTVVQAILHGRLGHFPDVVRLRPAPPLSAEKFEVAEILNLHEVRHQAREKR' A
#
# COMPACT_ATOMS: atom_id res chain seq x y z
N GLU A 1 -3.06 -10.45 -16.71
CA GLU A 1 -1.83 -10.58 -15.88
C GLU A 1 -1.89 -9.78 -14.57
N TRP A 2 -2.17 -8.47 -14.62
CA TRP A 2 -2.16 -7.60 -13.44
C TRP A 2 -3.15 -7.98 -12.33
N GLN A 3 -4.28 -8.63 -12.66
CA GLN A 3 -5.27 -9.08 -11.68
C GLN A 3 -4.87 -10.35 -10.92
N THR A 4 -3.99 -11.18 -11.50
CA THR A 4 -3.65 -12.50 -10.94
C THR A 4 -2.27 -12.53 -10.31
N THR A 5 -1.47 -11.47 -10.52
CA THR A 5 -0.13 -11.36 -9.96
C THR A 5 -0.22 -10.65 -8.61
N PRO A 6 0.33 -11.21 -7.52
CA PRO A 6 0.38 -10.52 -6.24
C PRO A 6 1.27 -9.28 -6.33
N PHE A 7 0.78 -8.12 -5.87
CA PHE A 7 1.53 -6.87 -5.81
C PHE A 7 1.47 -6.27 -4.42
N VAL A 8 2.62 -5.76 -3.98
CA VAL A 8 2.73 -4.88 -2.83
C VAL A 8 3.46 -3.61 -3.28
N VAL A 9 3.03 -2.45 -2.79
CA VAL A 9 3.59 -1.16 -3.20
C VAL A 9 4.04 -0.33 -2.01
N ILE A 10 5.13 0.39 -2.18
CA ILE A 10 5.63 1.36 -1.21
C ILE A 10 5.05 2.73 -1.58
N PRO A 11 4.32 3.42 -0.68
CA PRO A 11 3.79 4.75 -0.96
C PRO A 11 4.90 5.74 -1.29
N ALA A 12 4.63 6.63 -2.23
CA ALA A 12 5.48 7.81 -2.40
C ALA A 12 5.38 8.69 -1.15
N GLY A 13 6.52 9.23 -0.69
CA GLY A 13 6.54 10.16 0.45
C GLY A 13 5.77 11.46 0.19
N TYR A 14 5.53 11.81 -1.08
CA TYR A 14 4.67 12.92 -1.46
C TYR A 14 3.22 12.45 -1.65
N SER A 15 2.35 12.85 -0.72
CA SER A 15 0.96 12.38 -0.63
C SER A 15 0.13 12.65 -1.90
N ALA A 16 0.28 13.82 -2.53
CA ALA A 16 -0.49 14.14 -3.73
C ALA A 16 -0.14 13.21 -4.91
N ALA A 17 1.14 12.91 -5.12
CA ALA A 17 1.57 11.96 -6.14
C ALA A 17 1.09 10.53 -5.81
N TRP A 18 1.17 10.13 -4.54
CA TRP A 18 0.67 8.82 -4.11
C TRP A 18 -0.82 8.63 -4.42
N THR A 19 -1.66 9.64 -4.16
CA THR A 19 -3.10 9.58 -4.47
C THR A 19 -3.36 9.35 -5.97
N VAL A 20 -2.60 10.03 -6.84
CA VAL A 20 -2.71 9.84 -8.30
C VAL A 20 -2.29 8.42 -8.71
N VAL A 21 -1.16 7.94 -8.20
CA VAL A 21 -0.65 6.59 -8.49
C VAL A 21 -1.63 5.53 -8.01
N GLN A 22 -2.21 5.69 -6.83
CA GLN A 22 -3.18 4.77 -6.26
C GLN A 22 -4.43 4.64 -7.12
N ALA A 23 -4.93 5.74 -7.68
CA ALA A 23 -6.07 5.72 -8.61
C ALA A 23 -5.75 4.94 -9.89
N ILE A 24 -4.57 5.14 -10.46
CA ILE A 24 -4.11 4.42 -11.67
C ILE A 24 -3.97 2.92 -11.38
N LEU A 25 -3.32 2.56 -10.26
CA LEU A 25 -3.13 1.17 -9.86
C LEU A 25 -4.47 0.47 -9.64
N HIS A 26 -5.40 1.11 -8.93
CA HIS A 26 -6.73 0.56 -8.74
C HIS A 26 -7.46 0.32 -10.08
N GLY A 27 -7.33 1.23 -11.04
CA GLY A 27 -7.90 1.05 -12.39
C GLY A 27 -7.29 -0.13 -13.16
N ARG A 28 -5.98 -0.35 -13.05
CA ARG A 28 -5.28 -1.45 -13.74
C ARG A 28 -5.45 -2.81 -13.08
N LEU A 29 -5.47 -2.83 -11.74
CA LEU A 29 -5.59 -4.05 -10.93
C LEU A 29 -7.05 -4.48 -10.73
N GLY A 30 -8.01 -3.57 -10.82
CA GLY A 30 -9.42 -3.84 -10.49
C GLY A 30 -9.72 -3.92 -8.98
N HIS A 31 -8.70 -3.78 -8.14
CA HIS A 31 -8.80 -3.70 -6.68
C HIS A 31 -7.70 -2.78 -6.13
N PHE A 32 -7.78 -2.43 -4.84
CA PHE A 32 -6.69 -1.70 -4.21
C PHE A 32 -5.49 -2.64 -3.97
N PRO A 33 -4.26 -2.19 -4.23
CA PRO A 33 -3.06 -2.96 -3.90
C PRO A 33 -2.81 -2.96 -2.39
N ASP A 34 -2.05 -3.96 -1.93
CA ASP A 34 -1.49 -3.95 -0.59
C ASP A 34 -0.37 -2.91 -0.48
N VAL A 35 -0.29 -2.23 0.66
CA VAL A 35 0.61 -1.08 0.86
C VAL A 35 1.57 -1.32 2.02
N VAL A 36 2.86 -1.17 1.76
CA VAL A 36 3.89 -1.30 2.78
C VAL A 36 4.01 -0.02 3.60
N ARG A 37 4.12 -0.14 4.93
CA ARG A 37 4.69 0.91 5.77
C ARG A 37 6.10 0.53 6.19
N LEU A 38 7.06 1.37 5.85
CA LEU A 38 8.45 1.22 6.27
C LEU A 38 8.69 1.92 7.61
N ARG A 39 9.64 1.42 8.39
CA ARG A 39 10.19 2.09 9.57
C ARG A 39 11.71 1.88 9.65
N PRO A 40 12.47 2.77 10.32
CA PRO A 40 13.87 2.50 10.62
C PRO A 40 14.04 1.19 11.38
N ALA A 41 14.98 0.36 10.98
CA ALA A 41 15.30 -0.89 11.66
C ALA A 41 16.08 -0.59 12.96
N PRO A 42 15.77 -1.22 14.10
CA PRO A 42 16.55 -1.05 15.33
C PRO A 42 17.97 -1.65 15.22
N PRO A 43 18.98 -1.07 15.89
CA PRO A 43 18.94 0.19 16.64
C PRO A 43 18.82 1.42 15.72
N LEU A 44 18.23 2.51 16.22
CA LEU A 44 17.87 3.74 15.47
C LEU A 44 19.01 4.45 14.71
N SER A 45 20.25 3.98 14.82
CA SER A 45 21.42 4.47 14.06
C SER A 45 21.58 3.81 12.68
N ALA A 46 20.71 2.88 12.29
CA ALA A 46 20.86 2.16 11.05
C ALA A 46 20.31 2.94 9.84
N GLU A 47 21.11 3.07 8.78
CA GLU A 47 20.70 3.48 7.42
C GLU A 47 19.78 2.44 6.74
N LYS A 48 19.08 1.61 7.52
CA LYS A 48 18.28 0.47 7.09
C LYS A 48 16.83 0.67 7.51
N PHE A 49 15.93 0.32 6.61
CA PHE A 49 14.50 0.28 6.87
C PHE A 49 14.01 -1.15 6.82
N GLU A 50 13.01 -1.44 7.64
CA GLU A 50 12.28 -2.71 7.62
C GLU A 50 10.80 -2.47 7.31
N VAL A 51 10.14 -3.51 6.81
CA VAL A 51 8.69 -3.54 6.65
C VAL A 51 8.06 -3.63 8.03
N ALA A 52 7.45 -2.53 8.47
CA ALA A 52 6.74 -2.50 9.75
C ALA A 52 5.42 -3.28 9.65
N GLU A 53 4.72 -3.13 8.53
CA GLU A 53 3.45 -3.80 8.24
C GLU A 53 3.11 -3.72 6.74
N ILE A 54 2.20 -4.60 6.32
CA ILE A 54 1.56 -4.59 5.02
C ILE A 54 0.07 -4.34 5.24
N LEU A 55 -0.44 -3.24 4.71
CA LEU A 55 -1.81 -2.79 4.84
C LEU A 55 -2.65 -3.32 3.67
N ASN A 56 -3.68 -4.12 3.98
CA ASN A 56 -4.62 -4.61 2.97
C ASN A 56 -5.73 -3.59 2.71
N LEU A 57 -5.54 -2.75 1.70
CA LEU A 57 -6.51 -1.71 1.35
C LEU A 57 -7.78 -2.25 0.69
N HIS A 58 -7.73 -3.45 0.11
CA HIS A 58 -8.91 -4.10 -0.43
C HIS A 58 -9.88 -4.49 0.69
N GLU A 59 -9.35 -5.08 1.77
CA GLU A 59 -10.10 -5.45 2.96
C GLU A 59 -10.66 -4.21 3.67
N VAL A 60 -9.85 -3.16 3.83
CA VAL A 60 -10.32 -1.86 4.40
C VAL A 60 -11.54 -1.33 3.63
N ARG A 61 -11.53 -1.42 2.30
CA ARG A 61 -12.67 -1.00 1.48
C ARG A 61 -13.90 -1.89 1.70
N HIS A 62 -13.72 -3.21 1.81
CA HIS A 62 -14.84 -4.12 2.06
C HIS A 62 -15.49 -3.85 3.42
N GLN A 63 -14.70 -3.73 4.47
CA GLN A 63 -15.18 -3.36 5.81
C GLN A 63 -15.91 -2.00 5.82
N ALA A 64 -15.45 -1.04 5.03
CA ALA A 64 -16.12 0.25 4.89
C ALA A 64 -17.46 0.16 4.13
N ARG A 65 -17.69 -0.88 3.32
CA ARG A 65 -18.98 -1.12 2.63
C ARG A 65 -20.01 -1.79 3.53
N GLU A 66 -19.57 -2.65 4.45
CA GLU A 66 -20.47 -3.31 5.42
C GLU A 66 -21.10 -2.33 6.41
N LYS A 67 -20.48 -1.15 6.58
CA LYS A 67 -20.94 -0.08 7.49
C LYS A 67 -21.92 0.91 6.84
N ARG A 68 -22.47 0.59 5.67
CA ARG A 68 -23.47 1.41 4.95
C ARG A 68 -24.87 0.85 5.17
#